data_AF-A0A8T2A695-F1
#
_entry.id   AF-A0A8T2A695-F1
#
_cell.length_a   1.000
_cell.length_b   1.000
_cell.length_c   1.000
_cell.angle_alpha   90.00
_cell.angle_beta   90.00
_cell.angle_gamma   90.00
#
_symmetry.space_group_name_H-M   'P 1'
#
loop_
_entity.id
_entity.type
_entity.pdbx_description
1 polymer ?
#
loop_
_entity_poly.entity_id
_entity_poly.type
_entity_poly.pdbx_seq_one_letter_code
_entity_poly.pdbx_strand_id
1 'polypeptide(L)'
;PFSASFDSSNPLGFFEKVLDFIGKESNFLRKDTAEKEITDSVTVVKERLREAEKKMLTESMKVEKVRASTLPFNSSFDLSDPLGFLKKVLDFIGKESNFLRRDTTEKEIITAFTAANERLREAEKESVKQATEKINKYGLQIRAPSQKKQLSSRPQLRNTSIFGEDGEENDVEKEISRQASKTKALKKIEEQHKKALKEDPSAFAYDEVYDDIKHEAVLPRMQDREEHKPRYIQHIMKQAERRGKEHEIVYERKLAKERAKDEHLFSDKEKFVTGSFKRKLEGQKKWLEEERLRELREERDDVTKKNDLSDFYFNIGKNVAFGARDIVAREAERLEELRKADKLEELRKEEARNEKKRKSPEKKEETRNEKKRKSPEKEVSRHQSKRQQKENPKATREDAIAAAKERFVSRKKAKIEK
;
A
#
# COMPACT_ATOMS: atom_id res chain seq x y z
N PRO A 1 -16.92 -33.27 -2.27
CA PRO A 1 -17.58 -33.41 -0.93
C PRO A 1 -16.76 -34.37 -0.06
N PHE A 2 -16.73 -34.16 1.25
CA PHE A 2 -15.85 -34.93 2.14
C PHE A 2 -16.61 -36.02 2.90
N SER A 3 -16.09 -37.24 2.85
CA SER A 3 -16.59 -38.42 3.56
C SER A 3 -15.42 -39.20 4.14
N ALA A 4 -15.33 -39.32 5.46
CA ALA A 4 -14.25 -40.05 6.13
C ALA A 4 -14.71 -40.69 7.45
N SER A 5 -14.13 -41.84 7.79
CA SER A 5 -14.27 -42.46 9.12
C SER A 5 -13.39 -41.73 10.14
N PHE A 6 -14.02 -41.17 11.17
CA PHE A 6 -13.36 -40.68 12.37
C PHE A 6 -13.10 -41.86 13.32
N ASP A 7 -11.90 -41.92 13.90
CA ASP A 7 -11.56 -42.82 15.01
C ASP A 7 -11.29 -41.97 16.24
N SER A 8 -12.02 -42.25 17.32
CA SER A 8 -11.88 -41.56 18.61
C SER A 8 -10.48 -41.74 19.24
N SER A 9 -9.77 -42.81 18.87
CA SER A 9 -8.39 -43.12 19.28
C SER A 9 -7.35 -42.25 18.56
N ASN A 10 -7.58 -41.95 17.27
CA ASN A 10 -6.66 -41.17 16.44
C ASN A 10 -7.37 -39.96 15.77
N PRO A 11 -7.74 -38.92 16.54
CA PRO A 11 -8.36 -37.71 16.02
C PRO A 11 -7.42 -36.89 15.12
N LEU A 12 -6.10 -36.97 15.35
CA LEU A 12 -5.10 -36.24 14.56
C LEU A 12 -5.00 -36.79 13.13
N GLY A 13 -4.94 -38.12 12.97
CA GLY A 13 -4.92 -38.78 11.65
C GLY A 13 -6.22 -38.64 10.85
N PHE A 14 -7.32 -38.21 11.47
CA PHE A 14 -8.52 -37.73 10.77
C PHE A 14 -8.37 -36.26 10.35
N PHE A 15 -7.81 -35.40 11.22
CA PHE A 15 -7.55 -34.00 10.90
C PHE A 15 -6.50 -33.82 9.78
N GLU A 16 -5.47 -34.67 9.72
CA GLU A 16 -4.54 -34.73 8.58
C GLU A 16 -5.26 -35.02 7.25
N LYS A 17 -6.19 -35.99 7.22
CA LYS A 17 -6.98 -36.29 6.01
C LYS A 17 -7.87 -35.12 5.59
N VAL A 18 -8.35 -34.33 6.56
CA VAL A 18 -9.08 -33.08 6.31
C VAL A 18 -8.16 -32.02 5.71
N LEU A 19 -6.94 -31.83 6.23
CA LEU A 19 -5.96 -30.90 5.68
C LEU A 19 -5.51 -31.30 4.26
N ASP A 20 -5.14 -32.57 4.06
CA ASP A 20 -4.75 -33.13 2.76
C ASP A 20 -5.86 -32.96 1.70
N PHE A 21 -7.12 -32.99 2.12
CA PHE A 21 -8.28 -32.75 1.25
C PHE A 21 -8.45 -31.26 0.94
N ILE A 22 -8.40 -30.39 1.95
CA ILE A 22 -8.49 -28.92 1.79
C ILE A 22 -7.35 -28.39 0.89
N GLY A 23 -6.15 -28.94 1.01
CA GLY A 23 -5.00 -28.58 0.16
C GLY A 23 -5.11 -29.04 -1.30
N LYS A 24 -5.94 -30.04 -1.58
CA LYS A 24 -6.23 -30.53 -2.95
C LYS A 24 -7.39 -29.78 -3.59
N GLU A 25 -8.47 -29.52 -2.84
CA GLU A 25 -9.65 -28.81 -3.34
C GLU A 25 -9.54 -27.26 -3.24
N SER A 26 -8.55 -26.71 -2.51
CA SER A 26 -8.44 -25.25 -2.33
C SER A 26 -7.00 -24.73 -2.14
N ASN A 27 -6.79 -23.46 -2.53
CA ASN A 27 -5.56 -22.71 -2.24
C ASN A 27 -5.46 -22.24 -0.78
N PHE A 28 -6.28 -22.73 0.15
CA PHE A 28 -6.37 -22.19 1.50
C PHE A 28 -5.05 -22.31 2.27
N LEU A 29 -4.44 -23.49 2.30
CA LEU A 29 -3.21 -23.76 3.07
C LEU A 29 -1.98 -23.01 2.50
N ARG A 30 -2.05 -22.52 1.26
CA ARG A 30 -1.00 -21.69 0.63
C ARG A 30 -0.97 -20.24 1.13
N LYS A 31 -1.94 -19.77 1.93
CA LYS A 31 -1.94 -18.41 2.49
C LYS A 31 -1.02 -18.32 3.70
N ASP A 32 -0.25 -17.25 3.80
CA ASP A 32 0.56 -16.92 4.99
C ASP A 32 -0.30 -16.71 6.27
N THR A 33 -1.60 -16.45 6.11
CA THR A 33 -2.57 -16.31 7.21
C THR A 33 -3.22 -17.62 7.64
N ALA A 34 -3.05 -18.73 6.90
CA ALA A 34 -3.81 -19.95 7.12
C ALA A 34 -3.51 -20.61 8.49
N GLU A 35 -2.25 -20.61 8.93
CA GLU A 35 -1.87 -21.09 10.27
C GLU A 35 -2.65 -20.35 11.35
N LYS A 36 -2.65 -19.01 11.27
CA LYS A 36 -3.35 -18.16 12.23
C LYS A 36 -4.87 -18.33 12.16
N GLU A 37 -5.46 -18.35 10.96
CA GLU A 37 -6.91 -18.53 10.78
C GLU A 37 -7.37 -19.90 11.30
N ILE A 38 -6.51 -20.93 11.27
CA ILE A 38 -6.74 -22.22 11.92
C ILE A 38 -6.59 -22.12 13.44
N THR A 39 -5.50 -21.56 13.98
CA THR A 39 -5.32 -21.44 15.44
C THR A 39 -6.43 -20.62 16.09
N ASP A 40 -6.81 -19.49 15.47
CA ASP A 40 -7.91 -18.63 15.92
C ASP A 40 -9.27 -19.36 15.85
N SER A 41 -9.42 -20.32 14.93
CA SER A 41 -10.61 -21.20 14.88
C SER A 41 -10.58 -22.29 15.96
N VAL A 42 -9.40 -22.85 16.26
CA VAL A 42 -9.20 -23.86 17.32
C VAL A 42 -9.44 -23.26 18.69
N THR A 43 -8.91 -22.08 18.99
CA THR A 43 -9.12 -21.39 20.29
C THR A 43 -10.60 -21.05 20.48
N VAL A 44 -11.28 -20.50 19.48
CA VAL A 44 -12.72 -20.22 19.55
C VAL A 44 -13.56 -21.48 19.78
N VAL A 45 -13.22 -22.63 19.16
CA VAL A 45 -13.92 -23.90 19.44
C VAL A 45 -13.59 -24.42 20.85
N LYS A 46 -12.32 -24.33 21.29
CA LYS A 46 -11.85 -24.75 22.62
C LYS A 46 -12.51 -23.91 23.74
N GLU A 47 -12.72 -22.62 23.53
CA GLU A 47 -13.49 -21.74 24.44
C GLU A 47 -14.98 -22.09 24.46
N ARG A 48 -15.60 -22.31 23.29
CA ARG A 48 -17.01 -22.76 23.20
C ARG A 48 -17.26 -24.09 23.89
N LEU A 49 -16.33 -25.05 23.80
CA LEU A 49 -16.39 -26.31 24.53
C LEU A 49 -16.28 -26.06 26.05
N ARG A 50 -15.31 -25.26 26.50
CA ARG A 50 -15.17 -24.86 27.92
C ARG A 50 -16.43 -24.14 28.45
N GLU A 51 -17.11 -23.34 27.64
CA GLU A 51 -18.40 -22.74 28.00
C GLU A 51 -19.55 -23.77 28.08
N ALA A 52 -19.66 -24.65 27.08
CA ALA A 52 -20.68 -25.68 27.05
C ALA A 52 -20.54 -26.63 28.24
N GLU A 53 -19.32 -27.01 28.60
CA GLU A 53 -19.01 -27.81 29.77
C GLU A 53 -19.40 -27.11 31.07
N LYS A 54 -19.11 -25.82 31.23
CA LYS A 54 -19.56 -25.04 32.40
C LYS A 54 -21.09 -25.02 32.52
N LYS A 55 -21.79 -24.82 31.39
CA LYS A 55 -23.27 -24.83 31.32
C LYS A 55 -23.85 -26.21 31.66
N MET A 56 -23.24 -27.28 31.16
CA MET A 56 -23.63 -28.66 31.49
C MET A 56 -23.36 -29.02 32.95
N LEU A 57 -22.25 -28.55 33.55
CA LEU A 57 -21.98 -28.74 34.98
C LEU A 57 -23.07 -28.09 35.86
N THR A 58 -23.60 -26.92 35.45
CA THR A 58 -24.67 -26.24 36.20
C THR A 58 -26.06 -26.87 36.04
N GLU A 59 -26.26 -27.79 35.09
CA GLU A 59 -27.57 -28.40 34.78
C GLU A 59 -27.73 -29.84 35.32
N SER A 60 -26.66 -30.37 35.93
CA SER A 60 -26.57 -31.63 36.69
C SER A 60 -26.57 -32.97 35.93
N MET A 61 -25.64 -33.83 36.37
CA MET A 61 -25.52 -35.29 36.21
C MET A 61 -26.44 -36.02 35.21
N LYS A 62 -25.88 -36.52 34.09
CA LYS A 62 -26.20 -37.87 33.57
C LYS A 62 -25.23 -38.45 32.53
N VAL A 63 -25.03 -39.76 32.66
CA VAL A 63 -24.51 -40.74 31.69
C VAL A 63 -23.16 -40.45 31.02
N GLU A 64 -22.17 -41.25 31.38
CA GLU A 64 -20.98 -41.50 30.55
C GLU A 64 -21.41 -42.20 29.24
N LYS A 65 -21.63 -41.41 28.19
CA LYS A 65 -22.02 -41.91 26.86
C LYS A 65 -20.85 -42.73 26.29
N VAL A 66 -20.98 -44.06 26.30
CA VAL A 66 -20.07 -44.98 25.59
C VAL A 66 -19.99 -44.54 24.12
N ARG A 67 -18.86 -43.96 23.73
CA ARG A 67 -18.65 -43.47 22.36
C ARG A 67 -18.26 -44.64 21.47
N ALA A 68 -18.87 -44.73 20.29
CA ALA A 68 -18.46 -45.72 19.30
C ALA A 68 -17.01 -45.44 18.86
N SER A 69 -16.21 -46.50 18.71
CA SER A 69 -14.79 -46.37 18.35
C SER A 69 -14.58 -45.63 17.03
N THR A 70 -15.44 -45.91 16.05
CA THR A 70 -15.47 -45.25 14.73
C THR A 70 -16.83 -44.65 14.41
N LEU A 71 -16.81 -43.48 13.76
CA LEU A 71 -18.00 -42.73 13.35
C LEU A 71 -17.85 -42.16 11.93
N PRO A 72 -18.86 -42.23 11.06
CA PRO A 72 -18.80 -41.63 9.73
C PRO A 72 -19.03 -40.11 9.79
N PHE A 73 -18.08 -39.33 9.28
CA PHE A 73 -18.22 -37.89 9.06
C PHE A 73 -18.44 -37.61 7.58
N ASN A 74 -19.59 -37.01 7.25
CA ASN A 74 -19.95 -36.57 5.91
C ASN A 74 -20.26 -35.07 5.94
N SER A 75 -19.63 -34.28 5.08
CA SER A 75 -19.80 -32.82 5.06
C SER A 75 -19.58 -32.23 3.66
N SER A 76 -20.40 -31.23 3.32
CA SER A 76 -20.22 -30.41 2.12
C SER A 76 -19.05 -29.44 2.33
N PHE A 77 -18.03 -29.55 1.49
CA PHE A 77 -16.99 -28.54 1.34
C PHE A 77 -17.47 -27.42 0.42
N ASP A 78 -17.15 -26.18 0.75
CA ASP A 78 -17.38 -25.00 -0.08
C ASP A 78 -16.03 -24.30 -0.25
N LEU A 79 -15.60 -24.12 -1.51
CA LEU A 79 -14.33 -23.48 -1.86
C LEU A 79 -14.31 -22.00 -1.42
N SER A 80 -15.48 -21.40 -1.19
CA SER A 80 -15.67 -20.03 -0.72
C SER A 80 -15.40 -19.87 0.78
N ASP A 81 -15.65 -20.91 1.58
CA ASP A 81 -15.49 -20.91 3.04
C ASP A 81 -14.85 -22.22 3.58
N PRO A 82 -13.54 -22.42 3.34
CA PRO A 82 -12.80 -23.53 3.94
C PRO A 82 -12.75 -23.46 5.48
N LEU A 83 -12.92 -22.26 6.06
CA LEU A 83 -12.94 -22.06 7.52
C LEU A 83 -14.23 -22.55 8.16
N GLY A 84 -15.39 -22.32 7.53
CA GLY A 84 -16.67 -22.87 7.96
C GLY A 84 -16.70 -24.40 7.91
N PHE A 85 -16.01 -25.00 6.93
CA PHE A 85 -15.79 -26.44 6.90
C PHE A 85 -14.86 -26.93 8.03
N LEU A 86 -13.71 -26.28 8.24
CA LEU A 86 -12.79 -26.59 9.36
C LEU A 86 -13.47 -26.44 10.72
N LYS A 87 -14.33 -25.43 10.92
CA LYS A 87 -15.10 -25.24 12.16
C LYS A 87 -16.07 -26.40 12.39
N LYS A 88 -16.80 -26.87 11.36
CA LYS A 88 -17.65 -28.08 11.46
C LYS A 88 -16.85 -29.33 11.83
N VAL A 89 -15.63 -29.48 11.29
CA VAL A 89 -14.70 -30.57 11.63
C VAL A 89 -14.26 -30.48 13.10
N LEU A 90 -13.81 -29.31 13.56
CA LEU A 90 -13.37 -29.09 14.94
C LEU A 90 -14.51 -29.25 15.95
N ASP A 91 -15.71 -28.75 15.64
CA ASP A 91 -16.93 -28.94 16.43
C ASP A 91 -17.35 -30.42 16.53
N PHE A 92 -17.03 -31.25 15.52
CA PHE A 92 -17.27 -32.69 15.55
C PHE A 92 -16.22 -33.43 16.38
N ILE A 93 -14.93 -33.15 16.14
CA ILE A 93 -13.81 -33.71 16.92
C ILE A 93 -13.97 -33.39 18.41
N GLY A 94 -14.41 -32.17 18.76
CA GLY A 94 -14.63 -31.74 20.15
C GLY A 94 -15.83 -32.38 20.87
N LYS A 95 -16.80 -32.93 20.12
CA LYS A 95 -17.96 -33.66 20.70
C LYS A 95 -17.64 -35.13 20.95
N GLU A 96 -17.01 -35.78 19.98
CA GLU A 96 -16.79 -37.23 20.01
C GLU A 96 -15.39 -37.64 20.51
N SER A 97 -14.46 -36.69 20.73
CA SER A 97 -13.18 -36.97 21.37
C SER A 97 -12.78 -35.94 22.43
N ASN A 98 -11.93 -36.38 23.35
CA ASN A 98 -11.33 -35.51 24.37
C ASN A 98 -10.09 -34.78 23.83
N PHE A 99 -9.89 -34.71 22.51
CA PHE A 99 -8.70 -34.13 21.87
C PHE A 99 -8.49 -32.67 22.27
N LEU A 100 -9.40 -31.78 21.89
CA LEU A 100 -9.31 -30.31 22.08
C LEU A 100 -9.26 -29.85 23.55
N ARG A 101 -9.41 -30.78 24.51
CA ARG A 101 -9.20 -30.53 25.95
C ARG A 101 -7.72 -30.47 26.34
N ARG A 102 -6.82 -31.09 25.56
CA ARG A 102 -5.36 -31.10 25.85
C ARG A 102 -4.72 -29.78 25.44
N ASP A 103 -3.76 -29.30 26.23
CA ASP A 103 -3.02 -28.07 25.92
C ASP A 103 -1.86 -28.27 24.92
N THR A 104 -1.60 -29.52 24.52
CA THR A 104 -0.73 -29.87 23.39
C THR A 104 -1.40 -29.72 22.02
N THR A 105 -2.74 -29.70 21.96
CA THR A 105 -3.49 -29.76 20.69
C THR A 105 -3.16 -28.67 19.69
N GLU A 106 -3.01 -27.42 20.12
CA GLU A 106 -2.67 -26.31 19.24
C GLU A 106 -1.31 -26.56 18.56
N LYS A 107 -0.34 -27.14 19.27
CA LYS A 107 0.96 -27.53 18.72
C LYS A 107 0.84 -28.73 17.77
N GLU A 108 0.10 -29.77 18.15
CA GLU A 108 -0.15 -30.96 17.32
C GLU A 108 -0.83 -30.59 15.99
N ILE A 109 -1.81 -29.68 16.04
CA ILE A 109 -2.52 -29.14 14.87
C ILE A 109 -1.57 -28.32 13.99
N ILE A 110 -0.72 -27.47 14.57
CA ILE A 110 0.30 -26.72 13.80
C ILE A 110 1.27 -27.68 13.11
N THR A 111 1.77 -28.73 13.79
CA THR A 111 2.67 -29.70 13.18
C THR A 111 2.01 -30.55 12.09
N ALA A 112 0.72 -30.86 12.22
CA ALA A 112 -0.04 -31.52 11.16
C ALA A 112 -0.27 -30.58 9.96
N PHE A 113 -0.50 -29.29 10.22
CA PHE A 113 -0.60 -28.27 9.16
C PHE A 113 0.72 -28.12 8.40
N THR A 114 1.86 -27.96 9.09
CA THR A 114 3.15 -27.76 8.43
C THR A 114 3.55 -29.01 7.62
N ALA A 115 3.32 -30.21 8.16
CA ALA A 115 3.52 -31.46 7.43
C ALA A 115 2.61 -31.57 6.19
N ALA A 116 1.33 -31.22 6.29
CA ALA A 116 0.43 -31.19 5.13
C ALA A 116 0.89 -30.18 4.06
N ASN A 117 1.36 -28.99 4.47
CA ASN A 117 1.88 -27.97 3.56
C ASN A 117 3.20 -28.39 2.89
N GLU A 118 4.04 -29.17 3.59
CA GLU A 118 5.24 -29.78 3.01
C GLU A 118 4.87 -30.84 1.97
N ARG A 119 3.99 -31.79 2.31
CA ARG A 119 3.45 -32.82 1.38
C ARG A 119 2.88 -32.20 0.10
N LEU A 120 2.16 -31.08 0.19
CA LEU A 120 1.62 -30.35 -0.97
C LEU A 120 2.75 -29.78 -1.84
N ARG A 121 3.74 -29.11 -1.22
CA ARG A 121 4.91 -28.57 -1.93
C ARG A 121 5.76 -29.66 -2.58
N GLU A 122 5.79 -30.87 -2.03
CA GLU A 122 6.47 -32.02 -2.63
C GLU A 122 5.68 -32.60 -3.81
N ALA A 123 4.38 -32.83 -3.65
CA ALA A 123 3.50 -33.26 -4.75
C ALA A 123 3.50 -32.26 -5.93
N GLU A 124 3.58 -30.95 -5.64
CA GLU A 124 3.77 -29.92 -6.66
C GLU A 124 5.12 -30.10 -7.40
N LYS A 125 6.25 -30.22 -6.68
CA LYS A 125 7.57 -30.46 -7.28
C LYS A 125 7.58 -31.74 -8.12
N GLU A 126 6.94 -32.81 -7.68
CA GLU A 126 6.82 -34.06 -8.43
C GLU A 126 5.95 -33.91 -9.67
N SER A 127 4.81 -33.21 -9.58
CA SER A 127 3.97 -32.93 -10.76
C SER A 127 4.72 -32.11 -11.81
N VAL A 128 5.57 -31.16 -11.38
CA VAL A 128 6.43 -30.36 -12.25
C VAL A 128 7.56 -31.20 -12.86
N LYS A 129 8.22 -32.09 -12.09
CA LYS A 129 9.20 -33.06 -12.62
C LYS A 129 8.57 -33.97 -13.68
N GLN A 130 7.42 -34.56 -13.39
CA GLN A 130 6.69 -35.38 -14.35
C GLN A 130 6.24 -34.58 -15.59
N ALA A 131 5.92 -33.29 -15.43
CA ALA A 131 5.60 -32.40 -16.56
C ALA A 131 6.84 -32.10 -17.41
N THR A 132 8.00 -31.79 -16.81
CA THR A 132 9.24 -31.57 -17.57
C THR A 132 9.77 -32.85 -18.21
N GLU A 133 9.62 -34.01 -17.57
CA GLU A 133 9.89 -35.32 -18.18
C GLU A 133 8.96 -35.60 -19.39
N LYS A 134 7.65 -35.32 -19.28
CA LYS A 134 6.71 -35.42 -20.40
C LYS A 134 7.05 -34.44 -21.53
N ILE A 135 7.47 -33.22 -21.21
CA ILE A 135 7.94 -32.21 -22.18
C ILE A 135 9.26 -32.66 -22.82
N ASN A 136 10.19 -33.26 -22.08
CA ASN A 136 11.44 -33.77 -22.64
C ASN A 136 11.22 -35.02 -23.52
N LYS A 137 10.15 -35.79 -23.27
CA LYS A 137 9.77 -36.99 -24.04
C LYS A 137 8.91 -36.71 -25.29
N TYR A 138 8.09 -35.66 -25.28
CA TYR A 138 7.11 -35.38 -26.35
C TYR A 138 7.15 -33.94 -26.90
N GLY A 139 7.91 -33.03 -26.29
CA GLY A 139 8.08 -31.65 -26.74
C GLY A 139 9.27 -31.48 -27.68
N LEU A 140 9.19 -30.48 -28.57
CA LEU A 140 10.25 -30.16 -29.51
C LEU A 140 11.47 -29.58 -28.76
N GLN A 141 12.55 -30.36 -28.68
CA GLN A 141 13.76 -30.00 -27.94
C GLN A 141 14.53 -28.87 -28.66
N ILE A 142 14.21 -27.61 -28.32
CA ILE A 142 14.94 -26.45 -28.85
C ILE A 142 16.37 -26.45 -28.29
N ARG A 143 17.31 -26.88 -29.14
CA ARG A 143 18.74 -26.99 -28.85
C ARG A 143 19.32 -25.59 -28.60
N ALA A 144 19.59 -25.26 -27.33
CA ALA A 144 20.26 -24.01 -26.97
C ALA A 144 21.60 -23.86 -27.72
N PRO A 145 21.96 -22.65 -28.20
CA PRO A 145 23.17 -22.45 -28.99
C PRO A 145 24.41 -22.76 -28.16
N SER A 146 25.27 -23.64 -28.67
CA SER A 146 26.50 -24.05 -28.00
C SER A 146 27.40 -22.84 -27.74
N GLN A 147 27.65 -22.52 -26.47
CA GLN A 147 28.60 -21.48 -26.09
C GLN A 147 29.83 -22.06 -25.39
N LYS A 148 30.99 -21.60 -25.88
CA LYS A 148 32.28 -21.52 -25.19
C LYS A 148 33.00 -22.85 -24.93
N LYS A 149 33.75 -23.23 -25.98
CA LYS A 149 35.18 -23.61 -25.95
C LYS A 149 35.76 -23.95 -24.57
N GLN A 150 36.35 -25.14 -24.47
CA GLN A 150 37.17 -25.53 -23.32
C GLN A 150 38.32 -24.54 -23.09
N LEU A 151 38.50 -24.12 -21.83
CA LEU A 151 39.71 -23.46 -21.39
C LEU A 151 40.83 -24.50 -21.30
N SER A 152 42.02 -24.12 -21.78
CA SER A 152 43.20 -25.00 -21.88
C SER A 152 43.63 -25.55 -20.52
N SER A 153 44.10 -26.80 -20.51
CA SER A 153 44.65 -27.48 -19.33
C SER A 153 45.69 -26.61 -18.62
N ARG A 154 45.38 -26.19 -17.38
CA ARG A 154 46.37 -25.61 -16.47
C ARG A 154 47.22 -26.77 -15.94
N PRO A 155 48.56 -26.77 -16.10
CA PRO A 155 49.39 -27.85 -15.59
C PRO A 155 49.19 -27.97 -14.08
N GLN A 156 48.87 -29.18 -13.62
CA GLN A 156 48.75 -29.50 -12.20
C GLN A 156 50.12 -29.27 -11.56
N LEU A 157 50.18 -28.40 -10.54
CA LEU A 157 51.38 -28.26 -9.72
C LEU A 157 51.60 -29.58 -9.00
N ARG A 158 52.80 -30.18 -9.15
CA ARG A 158 53.13 -31.43 -8.46
C ARG A 158 53.35 -31.15 -6.98
N ASN A 159 52.41 -31.59 -6.15
CA ASN A 159 52.52 -31.57 -4.69
C ASN A 159 53.68 -32.49 -4.27
N THR A 160 54.85 -31.93 -4.00
CA THR A 160 55.96 -32.67 -3.36
C THR A 160 55.57 -32.94 -1.92
N SER A 161 55.46 -34.21 -1.52
CA SER A 161 55.19 -34.58 -0.13
C SER A 161 56.29 -34.03 0.78
N ILE A 162 55.90 -33.32 1.83
CA ILE A 162 56.81 -32.82 2.87
C ILE A 162 57.20 -33.94 3.87
N PHE A 163 56.56 -35.10 3.76
CA PHE A 163 56.78 -36.28 4.60
C PHE A 163 57.26 -37.49 3.77
N GLY A 164 58.05 -37.23 2.73
CA GLY A 164 58.78 -38.26 1.98
C GLY A 164 60.15 -38.47 2.59
N GLU A 165 60.38 -39.65 3.17
CA GLU A 165 61.63 -40.04 3.83
C GLU A 165 62.67 -40.52 2.79
N ASP A 166 63.43 -39.57 2.23
CA ASP A 166 64.68 -39.83 1.49
C ASP A 166 65.85 -39.22 2.27
N GLY A 167 66.77 -40.06 2.73
CA GLY A 167 67.83 -39.72 3.70
C GLY A 167 69.05 -39.01 3.09
N GLU A 168 68.87 -37.79 2.58
CA GLU A 168 69.94 -36.95 2.00
C GLU A 168 70.30 -35.78 2.94
N GLU A 169 71.05 -36.07 3.99
CA GLU A 169 71.49 -35.09 4.99
C GLU A 169 72.63 -34.19 4.49
N ASN A 170 72.48 -32.87 4.67
CA ASN A 170 73.57 -31.88 4.76
C ASN A 170 74.39 -31.53 3.49
N ASP A 171 73.81 -31.55 2.29
CA ASP A 171 74.40 -30.83 1.13
C ASP A 171 74.18 -29.31 1.23
N VAL A 172 75.20 -28.61 1.76
CA VAL A 172 75.21 -27.16 1.97
C VAL A 172 75.21 -26.36 0.66
N GLU A 173 75.84 -26.87 -0.41
CA GLU A 173 75.94 -26.20 -1.73
C GLU A 173 74.55 -26.07 -2.37
N LYS A 174 73.74 -27.13 -2.22
CA LYS A 174 72.35 -27.24 -2.70
C LYS A 174 71.40 -26.34 -1.92
N GLU A 175 71.60 -26.17 -0.61
CA GLU A 175 70.81 -25.21 0.19
C GLU A 175 71.21 -23.76 -0.09
N ILE A 176 72.51 -23.45 -0.22
CA ILE A 176 72.98 -22.14 -0.69
C ILE A 176 72.37 -21.82 -2.07
N SER A 177 72.29 -22.80 -2.97
CA SER A 177 71.65 -22.65 -4.29
C SER A 177 70.13 -22.38 -4.21
N ARG A 178 69.42 -23.01 -3.26
CA ARG A 178 68.00 -22.70 -2.95
C ARG A 178 67.83 -21.29 -2.40
N GLN A 179 68.73 -20.84 -1.51
CA GLN A 179 68.67 -19.49 -0.93
C GLN A 179 69.07 -18.41 -1.95
N ALA A 180 70.05 -18.67 -2.80
CA ALA A 180 70.45 -17.78 -3.89
C ALA A 180 69.35 -17.63 -4.97
N SER A 181 68.63 -18.70 -5.29
CA SER A 181 67.47 -18.63 -6.20
C SER A 181 66.26 -17.94 -5.54
N LYS A 182 65.97 -18.21 -4.26
CA LYS A 182 64.93 -17.52 -3.49
C LYS A 182 65.18 -16.01 -3.37
N THR A 183 66.40 -15.59 -3.06
CA THR A 183 66.76 -14.16 -2.97
C THR A 183 66.74 -13.46 -4.33
N LYS A 184 67.16 -14.11 -5.42
CA LYS A 184 66.98 -13.60 -6.80
C LYS A 184 65.50 -13.44 -7.16
N ALA A 185 64.64 -14.39 -6.77
CA ALA A 185 63.19 -14.29 -6.97
C ALA A 185 62.57 -13.14 -6.18
N LEU A 186 62.95 -12.96 -4.91
CA LEU A 186 62.48 -11.85 -4.07
C LEU A 186 62.89 -10.48 -4.65
N LYS A 187 64.14 -10.32 -5.12
CA LYS A 187 64.57 -9.09 -5.81
C LYS A 187 63.72 -8.78 -7.04
N LYS A 188 63.41 -9.79 -7.86
CA LYS A 188 62.54 -9.62 -9.04
C LYS A 188 61.11 -9.20 -8.65
N ILE A 189 60.56 -9.74 -7.55
CA ILE A 189 59.25 -9.32 -7.02
C ILE A 189 59.31 -7.88 -6.51
N GLU A 190 60.38 -7.49 -5.81
CA GLU A 190 60.59 -6.13 -5.34
C GLU A 190 60.74 -5.11 -6.48
N GLU A 191 61.47 -5.47 -7.55
CA GLU A 191 61.57 -4.70 -8.79
C GLU A 191 60.20 -4.53 -9.47
N GLN A 192 59.40 -5.59 -9.54
CA GLN A 192 58.03 -5.55 -10.10
C GLN A 192 57.10 -4.67 -9.25
N HIS A 193 57.16 -4.78 -7.92
CA HIS A 193 56.40 -3.94 -6.98
C HIS A 193 56.80 -2.45 -7.08
N LYS A 194 58.11 -2.16 -7.12
CA LYS A 194 58.65 -0.82 -7.34
C LYS A 194 58.36 -0.26 -8.74
N LYS A 195 58.13 -1.13 -9.74
CA LYS A 195 57.68 -0.72 -11.07
C LYS A 195 56.19 -0.36 -11.03
N ALA A 196 55.33 -1.22 -10.48
CA ALA A 196 53.91 -0.95 -10.35
C ALA A 196 53.63 0.36 -9.59
N LEU A 197 54.26 0.58 -8.43
CA LEU A 197 54.13 1.84 -7.66
C LEU A 197 54.67 3.10 -8.36
N LYS A 198 55.47 2.95 -9.44
CA LYS A 198 55.92 4.07 -10.29
C LYS A 198 54.98 4.32 -11.48
N GLU A 199 54.23 3.30 -11.89
CA GLU A 199 53.24 3.40 -12.96
C GLU A 199 51.91 3.92 -12.40
N ASP A 200 51.49 3.46 -11.22
CA ASP A 200 50.37 3.99 -10.44
C ASP A 200 50.56 3.71 -8.93
N PRO A 201 50.60 4.74 -8.06
CA PRO A 201 50.59 4.56 -6.61
C PRO A 201 49.38 3.79 -6.07
N SER A 202 48.24 3.81 -6.77
CA SER A 202 46.99 3.12 -6.41
C SER A 202 46.95 1.64 -6.84
N ALA A 203 47.96 1.14 -7.56
CA ALA A 203 47.98 -0.22 -8.14
C ALA A 203 47.83 -1.40 -7.14
N PHE A 204 47.90 -1.12 -5.83
CA PHE A 204 47.67 -2.09 -4.75
C PHE A 204 46.52 -1.71 -3.78
N ALA A 205 45.80 -0.61 -4.02
CA ALA A 205 44.70 -0.11 -3.18
C ALA A 205 43.38 -0.87 -3.39
N TYR A 206 43.44 -2.20 -3.50
CA TYR A 206 42.30 -3.06 -3.85
C TYR A 206 41.13 -2.97 -2.86
N ASP A 207 41.41 -2.71 -1.58
CA ASP A 207 40.40 -2.66 -0.51
C ASP A 207 39.57 -1.36 -0.60
N GLU A 208 40.21 -0.23 -0.89
CA GLU A 208 39.57 1.09 -1.04
C GLU A 208 38.57 1.11 -2.20
N VAL A 209 38.97 0.55 -3.35
CA VAL A 209 38.14 0.52 -4.57
C VAL A 209 37.05 -0.58 -4.52
N TYR A 210 37.18 -1.58 -3.64
CA TYR A 210 36.24 -2.71 -3.58
C TYR A 210 34.85 -2.30 -3.07
N ASP A 211 34.77 -1.44 -2.05
CA ASP A 211 33.48 -0.96 -1.55
C ASP A 211 32.77 -0.02 -2.54
N ASP A 212 33.51 0.79 -3.30
CA ASP A 212 32.94 1.60 -4.39
C ASP A 212 32.39 0.73 -5.53
N ILE A 213 33.15 -0.23 -6.05
CA ILE A 213 32.68 -1.18 -7.09
C ILE A 213 31.43 -1.92 -6.62
N LYS A 214 31.39 -2.32 -5.34
CA LYS A 214 30.29 -3.04 -4.71
C LYS A 214 29.06 -2.15 -4.51
N HIS A 215 29.25 -0.86 -4.23
CA HIS A 215 28.17 0.13 -4.19
C HIS A 215 27.62 0.43 -5.59
N GLU A 216 28.48 0.69 -6.57
CA GLU A 216 28.08 0.89 -7.98
C GLU A 216 27.32 -0.32 -8.55
N ALA A 217 27.72 -1.55 -8.20
CA ALA A 217 27.00 -2.77 -8.60
C ALA A 217 25.60 -2.92 -7.94
N VAL A 218 25.31 -2.15 -6.88
CA VAL A 218 24.01 -2.12 -6.19
C VAL A 218 23.12 -0.98 -6.68
N LEU A 219 23.67 0.17 -7.07
CA LEU A 219 22.91 1.32 -7.58
C LEU A 219 21.90 1.00 -8.71
N PRO A 220 22.24 0.31 -9.82
CA PRO A 220 21.26 0.00 -10.87
C PRO A 220 20.19 -0.98 -10.37
N ARG A 221 20.54 -1.90 -9.47
CA ARG A 221 19.57 -2.81 -8.82
C ARG A 221 18.62 -2.09 -7.87
N MET A 222 19.00 -0.92 -7.34
CA MET A 222 18.09 -0.05 -6.60
C MET A 222 17.19 0.74 -7.56
N GLN A 223 17.72 1.26 -8.66
CA GLN A 223 16.95 1.95 -9.70
C GLN A 223 15.89 1.02 -10.34
N ASP A 224 16.26 -0.20 -10.75
CA ASP A 224 15.33 -1.23 -11.23
C ASP A 224 14.17 -1.47 -10.26
N ARG A 225 14.48 -1.60 -8.96
CA ARG A 225 13.47 -1.78 -7.89
C ARG A 225 12.57 -0.56 -7.72
N GLU A 226 13.07 0.63 -8.00
CA GLU A 226 12.31 1.87 -7.95
C GLU A 226 11.40 2.09 -9.16
N GLU A 227 11.78 1.62 -10.34
CA GLU A 227 10.93 1.60 -11.54
C GLU A 227 9.91 0.45 -11.51
N HIS A 228 10.28 -0.71 -10.94
CA HIS A 228 9.41 -1.88 -10.78
C HIS A 228 8.41 -1.78 -9.60
N LYS A 229 8.20 -0.57 -9.04
CA LYS A 229 7.12 -0.33 -8.07
C LYS A 229 5.75 -0.74 -8.66
N PRO A 230 4.93 -1.56 -7.98
CA PRO A 230 3.71 -2.09 -8.58
C PRO A 230 2.73 -1.01 -9.03
N ARG A 231 2.31 -1.05 -10.31
CA ARG A 231 1.49 0.00 -10.96
C ARG A 231 0.22 0.42 -10.21
N TYR A 232 -0.34 -0.46 -9.37
CA TYR A 232 -1.62 -0.25 -8.69
C TYR A 232 -1.54 -0.19 -7.15
N ILE A 233 -0.42 -0.58 -6.51
CA ILE A 233 -0.36 -0.68 -5.03
C ILE A 233 -0.60 0.68 -4.36
N GLN A 234 -0.01 1.75 -4.90
CA GLN A 234 -0.22 3.11 -4.40
C GLN A 234 -1.67 3.57 -4.52
N HIS A 235 -2.42 3.11 -5.52
CA HIS A 235 -3.84 3.42 -5.67
C HIS A 235 -4.68 2.62 -4.66
N ILE A 236 -4.38 1.34 -4.44
CA ILE A 236 -5.01 0.54 -3.38
C ILE A 236 -4.82 1.20 -2.01
N MET A 237 -3.59 1.63 -1.69
CA MET A 237 -3.27 2.29 -0.41
C MET A 237 -4.04 3.61 -0.27
N LYS A 238 -3.99 4.51 -1.26
CA LYS A 238 -4.77 5.77 -1.26
C LYS A 238 -6.29 5.54 -1.15
N GLN A 239 -6.83 4.49 -1.77
CA GLN A 239 -8.24 4.12 -1.62
C GLN A 239 -8.56 3.49 -0.27
N ALA A 240 -7.61 2.81 0.38
CA ALA A 240 -7.77 2.29 1.74
C ALA A 240 -7.72 3.41 2.78
N GLU A 241 -6.81 4.37 2.62
CA GLU A 241 -6.74 5.61 3.41
C GLU A 241 -8.04 6.43 3.28
N ARG A 242 -8.56 6.60 2.06
CA ARG A 242 -9.84 7.25 1.80
C ARG A 242 -10.98 6.55 2.56
N ARG A 243 -11.13 5.23 2.40
CA ARG A 243 -12.15 4.45 3.12
C ARG A 243 -11.98 4.51 4.64
N GLY A 244 -10.75 4.53 5.14
CA GLY A 244 -10.47 4.72 6.57
C GLY A 244 -11.01 6.04 7.11
N LYS A 245 -10.80 7.15 6.37
CA LYS A 245 -11.35 8.47 6.70
C LYS A 245 -12.88 8.47 6.62
N GLU A 246 -13.46 7.91 5.56
CA GLU A 246 -14.92 7.76 5.40
C GLU A 246 -15.56 7.00 6.57
N HIS A 247 -14.95 5.89 7.00
CA HIS A 247 -15.40 5.12 8.16
C HIS A 247 -15.30 5.91 9.48
N GLU A 248 -14.22 6.66 9.71
CA GLU A 248 -14.11 7.52 10.90
C GLU A 248 -15.17 8.64 10.90
N ILE A 249 -15.45 9.25 9.75
CA ILE A 249 -16.49 10.28 9.60
C ILE A 249 -17.87 9.69 9.88
N VAL A 250 -18.18 8.49 9.37
CA VAL A 250 -19.44 7.79 9.67
C VAL A 250 -19.56 7.45 11.16
N TYR A 251 -18.46 7.01 11.79
CA TYR A 251 -18.42 6.70 13.22
C TYR A 251 -18.65 7.95 14.09
N GLU A 252 -17.92 9.04 13.86
CA GLU A 252 -18.10 10.30 14.61
C GLU A 252 -19.46 10.95 14.33
N ARG A 253 -20.01 10.80 13.12
CA ARG A 253 -21.38 11.26 12.80
C ARG A 253 -22.45 10.45 13.52
N LYS A 254 -22.25 9.14 13.70
CA LYS A 254 -23.09 8.30 14.56
C LYS A 254 -22.99 8.75 16.02
N LEU A 255 -21.76 8.89 16.54
CA LEU A 255 -21.51 9.26 17.94
C LEU A 255 -22.00 10.67 18.27
N ALA A 256 -21.91 11.63 17.34
CA ALA A 256 -22.53 12.95 17.46
C ALA A 256 -24.07 12.88 17.47
N LYS A 257 -24.68 11.99 16.68
CA LYS A 257 -26.13 11.75 16.67
C LYS A 257 -26.62 11.03 17.94
N GLU A 258 -25.75 10.31 18.64
CA GLU A 258 -26.02 9.73 19.96
C GLU A 258 -25.91 10.82 21.03
N ARG A 259 -24.78 11.55 21.11
CA ARG A 259 -24.62 12.72 21.98
C ARG A 259 -25.78 13.71 21.89
N ALA A 260 -26.28 14.01 20.68
CA ALA A 260 -27.39 14.95 20.47
C ALA A 260 -28.77 14.48 20.97
N LYS A 261 -28.94 13.19 21.30
CA LYS A 261 -30.13 12.70 22.03
C LYS A 261 -29.94 12.92 23.53
N ASP A 262 -28.77 12.54 24.02
CA ASP A 262 -28.42 12.58 25.45
C ASP A 262 -28.18 14.00 25.95
N GLU A 263 -27.94 14.95 25.04
CA GLU A 263 -27.72 16.38 25.32
C GLU A 263 -28.90 17.03 26.06
N HIS A 264 -30.14 16.60 25.82
CA HIS A 264 -31.31 17.04 26.60
C HIS A 264 -31.29 16.48 28.04
N LEU A 265 -30.70 15.30 28.25
CA LEU A 265 -30.58 14.67 29.58
C LEU A 265 -29.45 15.26 30.44
N PHE A 266 -28.50 15.97 29.80
CA PHE A 266 -27.31 16.52 30.45
C PHE A 266 -27.08 18.00 30.09
N SER A 267 -28.14 18.75 29.78
CA SER A 267 -28.05 20.19 29.46
C SER A 267 -27.56 21.03 30.64
N ASP A 268 -27.88 20.65 31.87
CA ASP A 268 -27.51 21.35 33.11
C ASP A 268 -26.05 21.08 33.56
N LYS A 269 -25.27 20.32 32.77
CA LYS A 269 -23.89 19.93 33.11
C LYS A 269 -22.87 20.60 32.19
N GLU A 270 -21.79 21.08 32.79
CA GLU A 270 -20.72 21.77 32.08
C GLU A 270 -19.95 20.84 31.11
N LYS A 271 -19.73 21.32 29.87
CA LYS A 271 -19.18 20.52 28.77
C LYS A 271 -17.70 20.82 28.55
N PHE A 272 -16.82 20.09 29.23
CA PHE A 272 -15.37 20.26 29.12
C PHE A 272 -14.78 19.60 27.88
N VAL A 273 -14.01 20.37 27.10
CA VAL A 273 -13.39 19.94 25.83
C VAL A 273 -11.87 20.03 25.96
N THR A 274 -11.18 18.88 25.97
CA THR A 274 -9.72 18.80 26.09
C THR A 274 -9.00 19.40 24.88
N GLY A 275 -7.76 19.89 25.08
CA GLY A 275 -6.97 20.51 24.00
C GLY A 275 -6.68 19.57 22.82
N SER A 276 -6.54 18.27 23.08
CA SER A 276 -6.42 17.23 22.03
C SER A 276 -7.72 17.07 21.23
N PHE A 277 -8.88 17.11 21.88
CA PHE A 277 -10.16 17.01 21.18
C PHE A 277 -10.50 18.29 20.39
N LYS A 278 -10.12 19.48 20.89
CA LYS A 278 -10.17 20.74 20.11
C LYS A 278 -9.37 20.61 18.79
N ARG A 279 -8.13 20.13 18.88
CA ARG A 279 -7.28 19.86 17.70
C ARG A 279 -7.88 18.81 16.76
N LYS A 280 -8.57 17.78 17.26
CA LYS A 280 -9.29 16.81 16.40
C LYS A 280 -10.44 17.49 15.64
N LEU A 281 -11.26 18.29 16.32
CA LEU A 281 -12.37 19.03 15.70
C LEU A 281 -11.88 20.05 14.66
N GLU A 282 -10.77 20.73 14.91
CA GLU A 282 -10.12 21.63 13.94
C GLU A 282 -9.60 20.87 12.71
N GLY A 283 -8.96 19.71 12.90
CA GLY A 283 -8.51 18.85 11.80
C GLY A 283 -9.68 18.33 10.95
N GLN A 284 -10.77 17.89 11.59
CA GLN A 284 -11.99 17.46 10.90
C GLN A 284 -12.67 18.59 10.12
N LYS A 285 -12.74 19.81 10.69
CA LYS A 285 -13.25 21.00 9.98
C LYS A 285 -12.43 21.32 8.74
N LYS A 286 -11.10 21.41 8.87
CA LYS A 286 -10.20 21.67 7.75
C LYS A 286 -10.31 20.62 6.65
N TRP A 287 -10.44 19.34 7.01
CA TRP A 287 -10.65 18.28 6.03
C TRP A 287 -12.01 18.38 5.32
N LEU A 288 -13.10 18.70 6.05
CA LEU A 288 -14.41 18.94 5.45
C LEU A 288 -14.44 20.19 4.56
N GLU A 289 -13.68 21.23 4.92
CA GLU A 289 -13.51 22.44 4.11
C GLU A 289 -12.68 22.16 2.84
N GLU A 290 -11.61 21.37 2.94
CA GLU A 290 -10.79 20.91 1.81
C GLU A 290 -11.59 20.01 0.84
N GLU A 291 -12.31 19.01 1.36
CA GLU A 291 -13.11 18.09 0.56
C GLU A 291 -14.29 18.82 -0.10
N ARG A 292 -14.92 19.79 0.59
CA ARG A 292 -15.94 20.67 -0.01
C ARG A 292 -15.37 21.59 -1.09
N LEU A 293 -14.14 22.07 -0.93
CA LEU A 293 -13.46 22.87 -1.96
C LEU A 293 -13.07 22.02 -3.18
N ARG A 294 -12.74 20.74 -2.97
CA ARG A 294 -12.59 19.75 -4.05
C ARG A 294 -13.92 19.47 -4.73
N GLU A 295 -14.98 19.20 -3.98
CA GLU A 295 -16.33 18.96 -4.51
C GLU A 295 -16.84 20.14 -5.35
N LEU A 296 -16.64 21.38 -4.89
CA LEU A 296 -16.94 22.60 -5.68
C LEU A 296 -16.10 22.71 -6.96
N ARG A 297 -14.87 22.18 -6.96
CA ARG A 297 -14.01 22.18 -8.16
C ARG A 297 -14.40 21.08 -9.14
N GLU A 298 -14.68 19.88 -8.65
CA GLU A 298 -15.21 18.77 -9.44
C GLU A 298 -16.60 19.11 -10.00
N GLU A 299 -17.46 19.79 -9.24
CA GLU A 299 -18.71 20.37 -9.72
C GLU A 299 -18.50 21.49 -10.76
N ARG A 300 -17.47 22.34 -10.60
CA ARG A 300 -17.10 23.34 -11.61
C ARG A 300 -16.52 22.71 -12.86
N ASP A 301 -15.92 21.51 -12.79
CA ASP A 301 -15.27 20.84 -13.92
C ASP A 301 -16.12 19.72 -14.56
N ASP A 302 -17.24 19.34 -13.91
CA ASP A 302 -18.26 18.40 -14.39
C ASP A 302 -18.91 18.86 -15.71
N VAL A 303 -18.76 18.06 -16.76
CA VAL A 303 -19.29 18.33 -18.10
C VAL A 303 -20.82 18.27 -18.12
N THR A 304 -21.46 17.49 -17.25
CA THR A 304 -22.93 17.33 -17.21
C THR A 304 -23.65 18.55 -16.65
N LYS A 305 -22.93 19.41 -15.93
CA LYS A 305 -23.44 20.67 -15.34
C LYS A 305 -23.18 21.89 -16.23
N LYS A 306 -22.52 21.71 -17.38
CA LYS A 306 -22.16 22.78 -18.32
C LYS A 306 -23.00 22.75 -19.59
N ASN A 307 -23.25 23.94 -20.12
CA ASN A 307 -23.90 24.11 -21.43
C ASN A 307 -22.91 24.15 -22.60
N ASP A 308 -21.60 24.06 -22.33
CA ASP A 308 -20.53 24.18 -23.31
C ASP A 308 -19.40 23.17 -23.00
N LEU A 309 -18.84 22.56 -24.06
CA LEU A 309 -17.77 21.56 -23.99
C LEU A 309 -16.37 22.20 -24.07
N SER A 310 -16.25 23.52 -24.25
CA SER A 310 -14.94 24.21 -24.33
C SER A 310 -14.00 23.85 -23.18
N ASP A 311 -14.47 23.88 -21.93
CA ASP A 311 -13.72 23.45 -20.73
C ASP A 311 -13.22 22.00 -20.83
N PHE A 312 -14.01 21.09 -21.42
CA PHE A 312 -13.62 19.68 -21.61
C PHE A 312 -12.46 19.56 -22.60
N TYR A 313 -12.48 20.32 -23.70
CA TYR A 313 -11.37 20.35 -24.66
C TYR A 313 -10.13 21.05 -24.09
N PHE A 314 -10.28 22.12 -23.30
CA PHE A 314 -9.16 22.72 -22.56
C PHE A 314 -8.55 21.76 -21.53
N ASN A 315 -9.36 20.92 -20.88
CA ASN A 315 -8.88 19.95 -19.89
C ASN A 315 -8.35 18.64 -20.50
N ILE A 316 -8.78 18.25 -21.71
CA ILE A 316 -8.15 17.14 -22.48
C ILE A 316 -6.64 17.35 -22.58
N GLY A 317 -6.21 18.57 -22.93
CA GLY A 317 -4.79 18.92 -23.02
C GLY A 317 -4.04 18.83 -21.68
N LYS A 318 -4.74 18.86 -20.55
CA LYS A 318 -4.16 18.82 -19.19
C LYS A 318 -4.14 17.42 -18.55
N ASN A 319 -4.78 16.43 -19.18
CA ASN A 319 -4.90 15.09 -18.61
C ASN A 319 -3.59 14.30 -18.78
N VAL A 320 -2.95 13.94 -17.66
CA VAL A 320 -1.68 13.17 -17.62
C VAL A 320 -1.75 11.86 -18.42
N ALA A 321 -2.93 11.23 -18.49
CA ALA A 321 -3.20 10.03 -19.29
C ALA A 321 -3.01 10.22 -20.81
N PHE A 322 -3.15 11.44 -21.32
CA PHE A 322 -2.93 11.81 -22.73
C PHE A 322 -1.55 12.43 -22.98
N GLY A 323 -0.58 12.22 -22.09
CA GLY A 323 0.79 12.69 -22.24
C GLY A 323 1.10 14.05 -21.62
N ALA A 324 0.15 14.68 -20.93
CA ALA A 324 0.33 15.97 -20.26
C ALA A 324 1.25 15.86 -19.02
N ARG A 325 2.56 15.79 -19.24
CA ARG A 325 3.60 15.79 -18.19
C ARG A 325 4.24 17.16 -18.00
N ASP A 326 4.43 17.89 -19.09
CA ASP A 326 5.23 19.13 -19.12
C ASP A 326 4.43 20.40 -18.74
N ILE A 327 3.16 20.26 -18.38
CA ILE A 327 2.26 21.40 -18.17
C ILE A 327 2.49 22.07 -16.82
N VAL A 328 2.91 21.32 -15.79
CA VAL A 328 3.33 21.93 -14.52
C VAL A 328 4.58 22.80 -14.71
N ALA A 329 5.50 22.40 -15.61
CA ALA A 329 6.63 23.24 -16.01
C ALA A 329 6.16 24.49 -16.76
N ARG A 330 5.35 24.35 -17.83
CA ARG A 330 4.85 25.48 -18.62
C ARG A 330 3.97 26.46 -17.84
N GLU A 331 3.18 25.99 -16.87
CA GLU A 331 2.39 26.87 -15.99
C GLU A 331 3.28 27.54 -14.92
N ALA A 332 4.36 26.91 -14.46
CA ALA A 332 5.36 27.54 -13.60
C ALA A 332 6.18 28.60 -14.36
N GLU A 333 6.65 28.30 -15.58
CA GLU A 333 7.34 29.24 -16.48
C GLU A 333 6.47 30.48 -16.72
N ARG A 334 5.21 30.29 -17.15
CA ARG A 334 4.25 31.40 -17.34
C ARG A 334 3.99 32.19 -16.06
N LEU A 335 3.93 31.54 -14.90
CA LEU A 335 3.75 32.24 -13.62
C LEU A 335 4.99 33.05 -13.23
N GLU A 336 6.19 32.58 -13.58
CA GLU A 336 7.43 33.30 -13.38
C GLU A 336 7.59 34.47 -14.36
N GLU A 337 7.16 34.32 -15.62
CA GLU A 337 7.04 35.41 -16.60
C GLU A 337 6.09 36.51 -16.10
N LEU A 338 4.91 36.14 -15.57
CA LEU A 338 3.97 37.10 -14.99
C LEU A 338 4.59 37.83 -13.79
N ARG A 339 5.27 37.12 -12.87
CA ARG A 339 6.01 37.76 -11.76
C ARG A 339 7.13 38.69 -12.21
N LYS A 340 7.80 38.38 -13.33
CA LYS A 340 8.80 39.26 -13.95
C LYS A 340 8.14 40.50 -14.58
N ALA A 341 6.97 40.35 -15.19
CA ALA A 341 6.19 41.45 -15.76
C ALA A 341 5.62 42.39 -14.68
N ASP A 342 5.02 41.85 -13.61
CA ASP A 342 4.52 42.62 -12.47
C ASP A 342 5.65 43.45 -11.83
N LYS A 343 6.81 42.83 -11.61
CA LYS A 343 7.99 43.50 -11.03
C LYS A 343 8.56 44.58 -11.97
N LEU A 344 8.49 44.40 -13.28
CA LEU A 344 8.87 45.41 -14.27
C LEU A 344 7.87 46.59 -14.29
N GLU A 345 6.57 46.32 -14.13
CA GLU A 345 5.54 47.34 -14.04
C GLU A 345 5.63 48.15 -12.73
N GLU A 346 5.99 47.49 -11.62
CA GLU A 346 6.26 48.12 -10.33
C GLU A 346 7.48 49.06 -10.39
N LEU A 347 8.61 48.59 -10.95
CA LEU A 347 9.79 49.45 -11.21
C LEU A 347 9.44 50.66 -12.07
N ARG A 348 8.65 50.47 -13.14
CA ARG A 348 8.21 51.56 -14.03
C ARG A 348 7.27 52.56 -13.32
N LYS A 349 6.47 52.09 -12.34
CA LYS A 349 5.67 52.96 -11.46
C LYS A 349 6.54 53.72 -10.46
N GLU A 350 7.61 53.12 -9.95
CA GLU A 350 8.59 53.81 -9.09
C GLU A 350 9.39 54.88 -9.85
N GLU A 351 9.86 54.59 -11.06
CA GLU A 351 10.53 55.57 -11.92
C GLU A 351 9.61 56.78 -12.21
N ALA A 352 8.36 56.54 -12.61
CA ALA A 352 7.37 57.59 -12.83
C ALA A 352 7.02 58.39 -11.55
N ARG A 353 7.21 57.80 -10.36
CA ARG A 353 7.06 58.46 -9.06
C ARG A 353 8.29 59.28 -8.69
N ASN A 354 9.49 58.83 -9.09
CA ASN A 354 10.76 59.50 -8.84
C ASN A 354 10.99 60.68 -9.81
N GLU A 355 10.57 60.56 -11.07
CA GLU A 355 10.56 61.67 -12.02
C GLU A 355 9.61 62.79 -11.56
N LYS A 356 8.42 62.43 -11.06
CA LYS A 356 7.49 63.40 -10.45
C LYS A 356 8.03 64.06 -9.18
N LYS A 357 9.00 63.44 -8.48
CA LYS A 357 9.75 64.09 -7.38
C LYS A 357 10.84 65.06 -7.86
N ARG A 358 11.29 64.97 -9.11
CA ARG A 358 12.35 65.83 -9.68
C ARG A 358 11.84 67.12 -10.34
N LYS A 359 10.53 67.36 -10.37
CA LYS A 359 9.91 68.60 -10.89
C LYS A 359 8.99 69.24 -9.85
N SER A 360 9.59 69.89 -8.85
CA SER A 360 8.90 70.80 -7.92
C SER A 360 8.97 72.25 -8.43
N PRO A 361 7.86 72.89 -8.82
CA PRO A 361 7.77 74.34 -8.91
C PRO A 361 7.47 74.93 -7.53
N GLU A 362 8.33 75.82 -7.04
CA GLU A 362 8.10 76.54 -5.79
C GLU A 362 7.51 77.93 -6.06
N LYS A 363 6.23 78.12 -5.72
CA LYS A 363 5.74 79.30 -4.98
C LYS A 363 4.28 79.12 -4.53
N LYS A 364 3.88 79.93 -3.55
CA LYS A 364 2.59 79.88 -2.84
C LYS A 364 1.69 81.03 -3.32
N GLU A 365 0.38 80.81 -3.29
CA GLU A 365 -0.57 81.73 -2.61
C GLU A 365 -1.92 81.01 -2.34
N GLU A 366 -2.88 81.69 -1.73
CA GLU A 366 -3.81 81.06 -0.76
C GLU A 366 -5.29 80.94 -1.15
N THR A 367 -5.97 79.98 -0.50
CA THR A 367 -7.44 79.75 -0.48
C THR A 367 -8.05 79.29 -1.83
N ARG A 368 -9.18 78.59 -1.90
CA ARG A 368 -10.38 78.52 -1.03
C ARG A 368 -11.13 77.17 -1.22
N ASN A 369 -11.99 76.79 -0.26
CA ASN A 369 -12.87 75.62 -0.38
C ASN A 369 -13.93 75.77 -1.50
N GLU A 370 -14.19 74.71 -2.27
CA GLU A 370 -15.31 73.77 -2.05
C GLU A 370 -15.35 72.63 -3.10
N LYS A 371 -15.94 71.48 -2.75
CA LYS A 371 -16.24 70.36 -3.69
C LYS A 371 -17.73 70.04 -3.67
N LYS A 372 -18.44 70.17 -4.81
CA LYS A 372 -19.73 69.49 -5.04
C LYS A 372 -20.17 69.54 -6.51
N ARG A 373 -20.73 68.41 -6.99
CA ARG A 373 -21.55 68.25 -8.23
C ARG A 373 -20.80 68.52 -9.56
N LYS A 374 -21.18 67.96 -10.71
CA LYS A 374 -21.77 66.64 -11.07
C LYS A 374 -21.53 66.46 -12.61
N SER A 375 -21.69 65.22 -13.11
CA SER A 375 -22.00 64.80 -14.50
C SER A 375 -22.68 65.85 -15.41
N PRO A 376 -22.58 65.81 -16.77
CA PRO A 376 -22.60 64.58 -17.61
C PRO A 376 -21.72 64.71 -18.91
N GLU A 377 -21.88 64.09 -20.10
CA GLU A 377 -22.72 63.00 -20.71
C GLU A 377 -22.14 62.51 -22.07
N LYS A 378 -22.47 61.26 -22.52
CA LYS A 378 -22.78 60.83 -23.93
C LYS A 378 -21.71 60.93 -25.08
N GLU A 379 -21.82 60.27 -26.26
CA GLU A 379 -22.84 59.41 -26.94
C GLU A 379 -22.22 58.08 -27.48
N VAL A 380 -22.91 56.90 -27.48
CA VAL A 380 -23.77 56.26 -28.53
C VAL A 380 -22.99 55.95 -29.83
N SER A 381 -22.94 54.72 -30.40
CA SER A 381 -24.02 53.82 -30.87
C SER A 381 -23.49 52.37 -31.10
N ARG A 382 -24.24 51.31 -31.48
CA ARG A 382 -25.65 50.87 -31.36
C ARG A 382 -25.79 49.54 -32.11
N HIS A 383 -26.51 48.54 -31.57
CA HIS A 383 -27.49 47.70 -32.27
C HIS A 383 -28.25 46.80 -31.28
N GLN A 384 -29.44 46.32 -31.63
CA GLN A 384 -30.34 45.56 -30.76
C GLN A 384 -31.02 44.42 -31.53
N SER A 385 -31.27 43.30 -30.83
CA SER A 385 -32.31 42.35 -31.19
C SER A 385 -33.13 42.02 -29.93
N LYS A 386 -34.43 42.35 -29.93
CA LYS A 386 -35.32 42.09 -28.79
C LYS A 386 -35.79 40.63 -28.79
N ARG A 387 -35.76 39.97 -27.63
CA ARG A 387 -36.73 38.91 -27.31
C ARG A 387 -37.13 39.05 -25.84
N GLN A 388 -38.40 39.37 -25.59
CA GLN A 388 -38.91 39.55 -24.23
C GLN A 388 -39.26 38.19 -23.63
N GLN A 389 -38.70 37.89 -22.45
CA GLN A 389 -39.27 36.91 -21.53
C GLN A 389 -39.45 37.58 -20.17
N LYS A 390 -40.62 37.38 -19.55
CA LYS A 390 -40.85 37.77 -18.16
C LYS A 390 -40.18 36.74 -17.26
N GLU A 391 -38.92 36.99 -16.90
CA GLU A 391 -38.30 36.24 -15.81
C GLU A 391 -38.87 36.72 -14.47
N ASN A 392 -39.84 35.97 -13.95
CA ASN A 392 -40.01 35.92 -12.50
C ASN A 392 -38.72 35.30 -11.92
N PRO A 393 -38.17 35.83 -10.81
CA PRO A 393 -37.02 35.22 -10.17
C PRO A 393 -37.38 33.78 -9.79
N LYS A 394 -36.59 32.81 -10.28
CA LYS A 394 -36.76 31.39 -9.95
C LYS A 394 -36.43 31.22 -8.47
N ALA A 395 -37.47 31.15 -7.64
CA ALA A 395 -37.35 30.88 -6.22
C ALA A 395 -36.45 29.66 -5.98
N THR A 396 -35.57 29.74 -4.98
CA THR A 396 -34.57 28.73 -4.71
C THR A 396 -35.25 27.39 -4.42
N ARG A 397 -34.58 26.27 -4.68
CA ARG A 397 -35.13 24.93 -4.37
C ARG A 397 -35.60 24.82 -2.91
N GLU A 398 -34.94 25.53 -2.01
CA GLU A 398 -35.25 25.61 -0.59
C GLU A 398 -36.52 26.44 -0.32
N ASP A 399 -36.68 27.60 -0.98
CA ASP A 399 -37.90 28.44 -0.90
C ASP A 399 -39.14 27.67 -1.38
N ALA A 400 -39.02 26.94 -2.48
CA ALA A 400 -40.09 26.09 -3.01
C ALA A 400 -40.49 24.99 -2.02
N ILE A 401 -39.52 24.41 -1.30
CA ILE A 401 -39.76 23.41 -0.26
C ILE A 401 -40.38 24.06 1.00
N ALA A 402 -39.96 25.28 1.36
CA ALA A 402 -40.54 26.02 2.48
C ALA A 402 -42.02 26.36 2.23
N ALA A 403 -42.34 26.94 1.07
CA ALA A 403 -43.71 27.26 0.66
C ALA A 403 -44.60 26.00 0.54
N ALA A 404 -44.04 24.86 0.12
CA ALA A 404 -44.76 23.59 0.09
C ALA A 404 -45.07 23.07 1.51
N LYS A 405 -44.12 23.15 2.44
CA LYS A 405 -44.30 22.77 3.85
C LYS A 405 -45.35 23.66 4.54
N GLU A 406 -45.28 24.97 4.34
CA GLU A 406 -46.24 25.93 4.90
C GLU A 406 -47.67 25.64 4.40
N ARG A 407 -47.85 25.49 3.09
CA ARG A 407 -49.15 25.11 2.49
C ARG A 407 -49.68 23.79 3.03
N PHE A 408 -48.81 22.80 3.26
CA PHE A 408 -49.20 21.54 3.89
C PHE A 408 -49.68 21.75 5.34
N VAL A 409 -48.93 22.48 6.16
CA VAL A 409 -49.29 22.79 7.57
C VAL A 409 -50.62 23.53 7.64
N SER A 410 -50.81 24.57 6.83
CA SER A 410 -52.07 25.34 6.77
C SER A 410 -53.25 24.47 6.34
N ARG A 411 -53.07 23.59 5.35
CA ARG A 411 -54.10 22.61 4.93
C ARG A 411 -54.36 21.53 5.97
N LYS A 412 -53.40 21.22 6.84
CA LYS A 412 -53.57 20.31 7.99
C LYS A 412 -54.34 20.98 9.13
N LYS A 413 -54.07 22.26 9.44
CA LYS A 413 -54.83 23.07 10.40
C LYS A 413 -56.29 23.25 9.98
N ALA A 414 -56.53 23.65 8.74
CA ALA A 414 -57.87 23.79 8.15
C ALA A 414 -58.64 22.44 7.95
N LYS A 415 -58.06 21.31 8.36
CA LYS A 415 -58.70 19.97 8.44
C LYS A 415 -58.69 19.40 9.88
N ILE A 416 -58.53 20.29 10.86
CA ILE A 416 -58.70 20.08 12.31
C ILE A 416 -59.68 21.13 12.84
N GLU A 417 -59.73 22.29 12.20
CA GLU A 417 -60.69 23.40 12.40
C GLU A 417 -61.99 23.22 11.58
N LYS A 418 -62.21 22.01 11.05
CA LYS A 418 -63.41 21.50 10.37
C LYS A 418 -63.60 20.03 10.72
#